data_AF-A0A934GJ19-F1
#
_entry.id   AF-A0A934GJ19-F1
#
_cell.length_a   1.000
_cell.length_b   1.000
_cell.length_c   1.000
_cell.angle_alpha   90.00
_cell.angle_beta   90.00
_cell.angle_gamma   90.00
#
_symmetry.space_group_name_H-M   'P 1'
#
loop_
_entity.id
_entity.type
_entity.pdbx_description
1 polymer ?
#
loop_
_entity_poly.entity_id
_entity_poly.type
_entity_poly.pdbx_seq_one_letter_code
_entity_poly.pdbx_strand_id
1 'polypeptide(L)' 'MKRAHIIPMTNGDEYDALTRWRHFLHWKPGTRKAIKRGYSRRQRTMGRTQLRRDVRELVAV' A
#
# COMPACT_ATOMS: atom_id res chain seq x y z
N MET A 1 13.11 -4.26 11.70
CA MET A 1 11.79 -4.90 11.50
C MET A 1 11.08 -4.27 10.30
N LYS A 2 10.53 -5.05 9.37
CA LYS A 2 9.69 -4.48 8.30
C LYS A 2 8.39 -3.97 8.94
N ARG A 3 8.11 -2.67 8.80
CA ARG A 3 6.84 -2.07 9.24
C ARG A 3 5.67 -2.89 8.73
N ALA A 4 4.70 -3.16 9.61
CA ALA A 4 3.44 -3.77 9.22
C ALA A 4 2.83 -2.95 8.06
N HIS A 5 2.33 -3.65 7.05
CA HIS A 5 1.65 -3.03 5.94
C HIS A 5 0.40 -2.31 6.47
N ILE A 6 0.34 -0.99 6.32
CA ILE A 6 -0.74 -0.14 6.85
C ILE A 6 -2.10 -0.53 6.26
N ILE A 7 -2.09 -1.05 5.03
CA ILE A 7 -3.29 -1.46 4.30
C ILE A 7 -3.08 -2.87 3.72
N PRO A 8 -4.14 -3.68 3.61
CA PRO A 8 -4.06 -5.01 3.02
C PRO A 8 -3.61 -4.96 1.56
N MET A 9 -2.86 -5.97 1.15
CA MET A 9 -2.60 -6.25 -0.27
C MET A 9 -3.84 -6.91 -0.85
N THR A 10 -4.27 -6.47 -2.03
CA THR A 10 -5.58 -6.88 -2.57
C THR A 10 -5.48 -7.84 -3.75
N ASN A 11 -4.29 -8.03 -4.31
CA ASN A 11 -4.09 -8.88 -5.49
C ASN A 11 -2.77 -9.66 -5.39
N GLY A 12 -2.66 -10.73 -6.19
CA GLY A 12 -1.47 -11.60 -6.23
C GLY A 12 -0.20 -10.82 -6.55
N ASP A 13 -0.25 -9.94 -7.54
CA ASP A 13 0.88 -9.08 -7.94
C ASP A 13 1.47 -8.27 -6.78
N GLU A 14 0.64 -7.73 -5.89
CA GLU A 14 1.12 -7.00 -4.72
C GLU A 14 1.75 -7.93 -3.69
N TYR A 15 1.15 -9.09 -3.43
CA TYR A 15 1.75 -10.11 -2.57
C TYR A 15 3.12 -10.53 -3.11
N ASP A 16 3.19 -10.86 -4.39
CA ASP A 16 4.39 -11.29 -5.08
C ASP A 16 5.46 -10.19 -5.06
N ALA A 17 5.09 -8.94 -5.37
CA ALA A 17 6.02 -7.82 -5.47
C ALA A 17 6.50 -7.26 -4.13
N LEU A 18 5.64 -7.23 -3.11
CA LEU A 18 5.89 -6.52 -1.85
C LEU A 18 6.37 -7.43 -0.72
N THR A 19 6.22 -8.76 -0.86
CA THR A 19 6.70 -9.73 0.13
C THR A 19 8.10 -10.28 -0.22
N ARG A 20 8.49 -11.41 0.40
CA ARG A 20 9.74 -12.12 0.06
C ARG A 20 9.65 -12.85 -1.28
N TRP A 21 8.45 -13.10 -1.79
CA TRP A 21 8.19 -13.76 -3.08
C TRP A 21 8.86 -13.07 -4.28
N ARG A 22 9.07 -11.75 -4.19
CA ARG A 22 9.74 -10.96 -5.24
C ARG A 22 11.11 -11.47 -5.68
N HIS A 23 11.78 -12.27 -4.85
CA HIS A 23 13.10 -12.83 -5.13
C HIS A 23 13.04 -14.15 -5.91
N PHE A 24 11.87 -14.80 -5.93
CA PHE A 24 11.65 -16.08 -6.60
C PHE A 24 10.98 -15.92 -7.98
N LEU A 25 10.56 -14.70 -8.31
CA LEU A 25 9.84 -14.38 -9.54
C LEU A 25 10.70 -13.52 -10.47
N HIS A 26 10.62 -13.80 -11.77
CA HIS A 26 11.24 -12.98 -12.80
C HIS A 26 10.35 -11.77 -13.10
N TRP A 27 10.90 -10.57 -12.92
CA TRP A 27 10.20 -9.32 -13.18
C TRP A 27 10.72 -8.65 -14.44
N LYS A 28 9.80 -8.20 -15.29
CA LYS A 28 10.16 -7.24 -16.34
C LYS A 28 10.62 -5.92 -15.71
N PRO A 29 11.55 -5.18 -16.35
CA PRO A 29 11.97 -3.87 -15.87
C PRO A 29 10.76 -2.96 -15.64
N GLY A 30 10.69 -2.32 -14.47
CA GLY A 30 9.63 -1.37 -14.12
C GLY A 30 8.34 -1.98 -13.55
N THR A 31 8.04 -3.27 -13.74
CA THR A 31 6.79 -3.90 -13.27
C THR A 31 6.62 -3.78 -11.76
N ARG A 32 7.63 -4.21 -10.99
CA ARG A 32 7.61 -4.12 -9.53
C ARG A 32 7.46 -2.67 -9.02
N LYS A 33 8.02 -1.70 -9.77
CA LYS A 33 7.91 -0.27 -9.44
C LYS A 33 6.48 0.23 -9.69
N ALA A 34 5.83 -0.20 -10.76
CA ALA A 34 4.44 0.13 -11.05
C ALA A 34 3.49 -0.42 -9.96
N ILE A 35 3.65 -1.70 -9.59
CA ILE A 35 2.88 -2.34 -8.51
C ILE A 35 3.06 -1.59 -7.19
N LYS A 36 4.31 -1.34 -6.79
CA LYS A 36 4.61 -0.57 -5.56
C LYS A 36 4.00 0.82 -5.58
N ARG A 37 4.03 1.52 -6.73
CA ARG A 37 3.40 2.84 -6.88
C ARG A 37 1.88 2.78 -6.69
N GLY A 38 1.22 1.76 -7.25
CA GLY A 38 -0.21 1.53 -7.06
C GLY A 38 -0.57 1.34 -5.59
N TYR A 39 0.12 0.43 -4.91
CA TYR A 39 -0.04 0.19 -3.48
C TYR A 39 0.19 1.46 -2.64
N SER A 40 1.29 2.18 -2.88
CA SER A 40 1.59 3.44 -2.18
C SER A 40 0.60 4.56 -2.47
N ARG A 41 -0.05 4.60 -3.65
CA ARG A 41 -1.13 5.55 -3.94
C ARG A 41 -2.32 5.27 -3.03
N ARG A 42 -2.72 4.01 -2.91
CA ARG A 42 -3.84 3.62 -2.03
C ARG A 42 -3.55 3.90 -0.56
N GLN A 43 -2.32 3.63 -0.09
CA GLN A 43 -1.90 3.99 1.27
C GLN A 43 -2.09 5.48 1.53
N ARG A 44 -1.67 6.33 0.59
CA ARG A 44 -1.85 7.78 0.72
C ARG A 44 -3.31 8.20 0.69
N THR A 45 -4.14 7.58 -0.15
CA THR A 45 -5.58 7.86 -0.19
C THR A 45 -6.25 7.49 1.13
N MET A 46 -6.02 6.27 1.63
CA MET A 46 -6.58 5.83 2.90
C MET A 46 -6.12 6.70 4.08
N GLY A 47 -4.82 7.03 4.14
CA GLY A 47 -4.31 7.93 5.18
C GLY A 47 -4.97 9.31 5.16
N ARG A 48 -5.21 9.89 3.96
CA ARG A 48 -5.94 11.16 3.83
C ARG A 48 -7.40 11.05 4.24
N THR A 49 -8.06 9.95 3.89
CA THR A 49 -9.46 9.71 4.27
C THR A 49 -9.59 9.56 5.79
N GLN A 50 -8.70 8.79 6.42
CA GLN A 50 -8.68 8.63 7.87
C GLN A 50 -8.46 9.99 8.55
N LEU A 51 -7.44 10.74 8.12
CA LEU A 51 -7.18 12.08 8.66
C LEU A 51 -8.40 13.01 8.57
N ARG A 52 -9.08 13.03 7.41
CA ARG A 52 -10.29 13.85 7.23
C ARG A 52 -11.43 13.43 8.15
N ARG A 53 -11.57 12.12 8.39
CA ARG A 53 -12.56 11.58 9.32
C ARG A 53 -12.23 12.00 10.75
N ASP A 54 -10.99 11.82 11.18
CA ASP A 54 -10.53 12.16 12.52
C ASP A 54 -10.73 13.66 12.80
N VAL A 55 -10.36 14.52 11.84
CA VAL A 55 -10.59 15.98 11.93
C VAL A 55 -12.08 16.30 12.03
N ARG A 56 -12.93 15.63 11.25
CA ARG A 56 -14.39 15.82 11.33
C ARG A 56 -14.92 15.40 12.71
N GLU A 57 -14.48 14.26 13.25
CA GLU A 57 -14.90 13.78 14.56
C GLU A 57 -14.47 14.75 15.67
N LEU A 58 -13.25 15.31 15.60
CA LEU A 58 -12.76 16.30 16.57
C LEU A 58 -13.51 17.64 16.53
N VAL A 59 -13.97 18.09 15.36
CA VAL A 59 -14.72 19.35 15.19
C VAL A 59 -16.22 19.18 15.50
N ALA A 60 -16.73 17.95 15.45
CA ALA A 60 -18.13 17.63 15.74
C ALA A 60 -18.41 17.41 17.24
N VAL A 61 -17.37 17.41 18.08
CA VAL A 61 -17.41 17.40 19.55
C VAL A 61 -17.29 18.83 20.06
#